data_AF-A0A7C4EL86-F1
#
_entry.id   AF-A0A7C4EL86-F1
#
_cell.length_a   1.000
_cell.length_b   1.000
_cell.length_c   1.000
_cell.angle_alpha   90.00
_cell.angle_beta   90.00
_cell.angle_gamma   90.00
#
_symmetry.space_group_name_H-M   'P 1'
#
loop_
_entity.id
_entity.type
_entity.pdbx_description
1 polymer ?
#
loop_
_entity_poly.entity_id
_entity_poly.type
_entity_poly.pdbx_seq_one_letter_code
_entity_poly.pdbx_strand_id
1 'polypeptide(L)'
;AQLCAEIGLAPSFKAPYLRPGSALKATGLPGLTRAVAQDPAARAQAMRACPNVRDVMTVHLDGRAVACCYDHNGATGFGNLYTQSLEDIWNSPAYRDFRCGVREGRPAPFCARECLLY
;
A
#
# COMPACT_ATOMS: atom_id res chain seq x y z
N ALA A 1 4.93 27.10 -9.44
CA ALA A 1 5.47 26.77 -8.10
C ALA A 1 4.73 27.54 -6.99
N GLN A 2 4.59 28.86 -7.12
CA GLN A 2 3.93 29.73 -6.13
C GLN A 2 2.47 29.34 -5.80
N LEU A 3 1.63 29.16 -6.83
CA LEU A 3 0.23 28.71 -6.64
C LEU A 3 0.13 27.39 -5.86
N CYS A 4 0.98 26.40 -6.17
CA CYS A 4 0.97 25.11 -5.49
C CYS A 4 1.30 25.23 -3.99
N ALA A 5 2.23 26.11 -3.64
CA ALA A 5 2.59 26.38 -2.24
C ALA A 5 1.46 27.08 -1.47
N GLU A 6 0.77 28.03 -2.11
CA GLU A 6 -0.35 28.77 -1.50
C GLU A 6 -1.53 27.87 -1.14
N ILE A 7 -1.78 26.82 -1.93
CA ILE A 7 -2.86 25.86 -1.68
C ILE A 7 -2.39 24.58 -0.96
N GLY A 8 -1.17 24.59 -0.41
CA GLY A 8 -0.66 23.48 0.41
C GLY A 8 -0.35 22.20 -0.37
N LEU A 9 -0.15 22.28 -1.69
CA LEU A 9 0.20 21.14 -2.52
C LEU A 9 1.72 20.97 -2.63
N ALA A 10 2.21 19.81 -2.18
CA ALA A 10 3.59 19.40 -2.42
C ALA A 10 3.70 18.71 -3.80
N PRO A 11 4.70 19.07 -4.63
CA PRO A 11 4.94 18.36 -5.88
C PRO A 11 5.31 16.90 -5.59
N SER A 12 4.63 15.97 -6.26
CA SER A 12 5.02 14.57 -6.29
C SER A 12 5.49 14.21 -7.69
N PHE A 13 6.59 13.47 -7.79
CA PHE A 13 7.04 12.94 -9.07
C PHE A 13 6.13 11.77 -9.46
N LYS A 14 5.50 11.87 -10.62
CA LYS A 14 4.76 10.77 -11.23
C LYS A 14 5.72 9.60 -11.51
N ALA A 15 5.26 8.36 -11.31
CA ALA A 15 6.03 7.18 -11.66
C ALA A 15 6.51 7.26 -13.13
N PRO A 16 7.78 6.96 -13.42
CA PRO A 16 8.33 7.10 -14.77
C PRO A 16 7.64 6.14 -15.74
N TYR A 17 7.32 6.64 -16.94
CA TYR A 17 6.86 5.79 -18.04
C TYR A 17 8.05 4.97 -18.57
N LEU A 18 8.11 3.69 -18.22
CA LEU A 18 9.15 2.78 -18.70
C LEU A 18 8.86 2.37 -20.14
N ARG A 19 9.79 2.70 -21.05
CA ARG A 19 9.75 2.26 -22.46
C ARG A 19 10.59 0.99 -22.65
N PRO A 20 10.35 0.19 -23.69
CA PRO A 20 11.24 -0.92 -24.04
C PRO A 20 12.70 -0.46 -24.09
N GLY A 21 13.59 -1.19 -23.41
CA GLY A 21 15.01 -0.83 -23.24
C GLY A 21 15.32 0.12 -22.07
N SER A 22 14.31 0.55 -21.31
CA SER A 22 14.56 1.36 -20.11
C SER A 22 15.11 0.49 -18.98
N ALA A 23 16.20 0.93 -18.36
CA ALA A 23 16.72 0.37 -17.13
C ALA A 23 16.48 1.34 -15.97
N LEU A 24 16.03 0.82 -14.83
CA LEU A 24 15.94 1.59 -13.60
C LEU A 24 17.28 1.51 -12.86
N LYS A 25 17.81 2.68 -12.46
CA LYS A 25 18.92 2.77 -11.50
C LYS A 25 18.50 3.61 -10.32
N ALA A 26 19.02 3.29 -9.13
CA ALA A 26 18.87 4.17 -7.99
C ALA A 26 19.48 5.54 -8.34
N THR A 27 18.77 6.60 -7.99
CA THR A 27 19.15 7.99 -8.30
C THR A 27 20.49 8.37 -7.65
N GLY A 28 20.78 7.80 -6.47
CA GLY A 28 21.97 8.14 -5.68
C GLY A 28 21.90 9.51 -5.00
N LEU A 29 20.87 10.32 -5.30
CA LEU A 29 20.66 11.61 -4.66
C LEU A 29 20.24 11.41 -3.19
N PRO A 30 20.94 12.04 -2.23
CA PRO A 30 20.56 12.03 -0.82
C PRO A 30 19.12 12.51 -0.63
N GLY A 31 18.34 11.80 0.18
CA GLY A 31 16.94 12.16 0.46
C GLY A 31 15.92 11.78 -0.62
N LEU A 32 16.35 11.35 -1.81
CA LEU A 32 15.49 10.88 -2.91
C LEU A 32 15.62 9.37 -3.20
N THR A 33 16.26 8.64 -2.29
CA THR A 33 16.34 7.18 -2.35
C THR A 33 15.36 6.61 -1.33
N ARG A 34 14.52 5.65 -1.77
CA ARG A 34 13.61 4.96 -0.85
C ARG A 34 14.46 4.16 0.14
N ALA A 35 14.40 4.52 1.42
CA ALA A 35 15.03 3.75 2.47
C ALA A 35 14.30 2.41 2.59
N VAL A 36 15.03 1.31 2.48
CA VAL A 36 14.50 -0.03 2.73
C VAL A 36 14.82 -0.37 4.18
N ALA A 37 13.79 -0.61 4.99
CA ALA A 37 13.98 -1.05 6.36
C ALA A 37 14.59 -2.46 6.35
N GLN A 38 15.83 -2.58 6.83
CA GLN A 38 16.53 -3.88 6.92
C GLN A 38 16.07 -4.70 8.12
N ASP A 39 15.64 -4.04 9.19
CA ASP A 39 15.11 -4.69 10.39
C ASP A 39 13.60 -4.99 10.22
N PRO A 40 13.19 -6.27 10.27
CA PRO A 40 11.78 -6.65 10.22
C PRO A 40 10.91 -5.97 11.30
N ALA A 41 11.45 -5.75 12.50
CA ALA A 41 10.71 -5.14 13.60
C ALA A 41 10.48 -3.64 13.34
N ALA A 42 11.53 -2.90 12.97
CA ALA A 42 11.41 -1.51 12.54
C ALA A 42 10.44 -1.35 11.36
N ARG A 43 10.47 -2.28 10.39
CA ARG A 43 9.54 -2.26 9.26
C ARG A 43 8.08 -2.46 9.71
N ALA A 44 7.82 -3.44 10.56
CA ALA A 44 6.48 -3.67 11.11
C ALA A 44 5.97 -2.45 11.89
N GLN A 45 6.84 -1.80 12.65
CA GLN A 45 6.53 -0.56 13.36
C GLN A 45 6.22 0.59 12.39
N ALA A 46 6.95 0.73 11.28
CA ALA A 46 6.68 1.74 10.26
C ALA A 46 5.34 1.50 9.53
N MET A 47 4.99 0.24 9.27
CA MET A 47 3.73 -0.15 8.62
C MET A 47 2.48 0.27 9.40
N ARG A 48 2.59 0.56 10.69
CA ARG A 48 1.48 1.13 11.50
C ARG A 48 0.91 2.42 10.91
N ALA A 49 1.73 3.16 10.16
CA ALA A 49 1.36 4.39 9.47
C ALA A 49 0.87 4.16 8.02
N CYS A 50 0.66 2.91 7.60
CA CYS A 50 0.21 2.59 6.24
C CYS A 50 -1.15 3.24 5.93
N PRO A 51 -1.23 4.11 4.90
CA PRO A 51 -2.49 4.79 4.59
C PRO A 51 -3.53 3.84 4.01
N ASN A 52 -3.09 2.77 3.31
CA ASN A 52 -4.00 1.84 2.65
C ASN A 52 -4.90 1.12 3.64
N VAL A 53 -4.38 0.70 4.79
CA VAL A 53 -5.20 0.00 5.80
C VAL A 53 -6.16 0.92 6.57
N ARG A 54 -6.01 2.24 6.42
CA ARG A 54 -6.84 3.23 7.12
C ARG A 54 -8.01 3.68 6.24
N ASP A 55 -7.71 4.11 5.02
CA ASP A 55 -8.63 4.92 4.22
C ASP A 55 -8.96 4.31 2.85
N VAL A 56 -8.34 3.19 2.49
CA VAL A 56 -8.40 2.65 1.13
C VAL A 56 -8.90 1.20 1.14
N MET A 57 -9.74 0.86 0.16
CA MET A 57 -10.05 -0.52 -0.18
C MET A 57 -9.69 -0.74 -1.64
N THR A 58 -8.99 -1.83 -1.93
CA THR A 58 -8.67 -2.24 -3.30
C THR A 58 -9.55 -3.43 -3.68
N VAL A 59 -10.17 -3.35 -4.85
CA VAL A 59 -10.95 -4.44 -5.42
C VAL A 59 -10.40 -4.79 -6.80
N HIS A 60 -10.12 -6.07 -7.00
CA HIS A 60 -9.65 -6.60 -8.27
C HIS A 60 -10.81 -6.75 -9.27
N LEU A 61 -10.45 -6.94 -10.55
CA LEU A 61 -11.42 -7.12 -11.63
C LEU A 61 -12.34 -8.34 -11.41
N ASP A 62 -11.86 -9.37 -10.72
CA ASP A 62 -12.64 -10.55 -10.35
C ASP A 62 -13.58 -10.31 -9.15
N GLY A 63 -13.69 -9.07 -8.68
CA GLY A 63 -14.54 -8.66 -7.57
C GLY A 63 -13.89 -8.86 -6.19
N ARG A 64 -12.71 -9.49 -6.09
CA ARG A 64 -12.06 -9.75 -4.81
C ARG A 64 -11.58 -8.45 -4.15
N ALA A 65 -11.97 -8.24 -2.89
CA ALA A 65 -11.37 -7.21 -2.04
C ALA A 65 -10.04 -7.71 -1.46
N VAL A 66 -8.96 -6.98 -1.71
CA VAL A 66 -7.58 -7.33 -1.34
C VAL A 66 -6.96 -6.28 -0.43
N ALA A 67 -5.79 -6.59 0.14
CA ALA A 67 -5.11 -5.80 1.16
C ALA A 67 -4.72 -4.39 0.69
N CYS A 68 -4.23 -4.26 -0.55
CA CYS A 68 -3.89 -2.97 -1.16
C CYS A 68 -3.63 -3.11 -2.66
N CYS A 69 -3.41 -1.99 -3.34
CA CYS A 69 -3.09 -1.94 -4.77
C CYS A 69 -1.80 -2.66 -5.18
N TYR A 70 -0.89 -2.95 -4.25
CA TYR A 70 0.32 -3.75 -4.51
C TYR A 70 0.08 -5.27 -4.41
N ASP A 71 -1.09 -5.71 -3.96
CA ASP A 71 -1.45 -7.13 -3.93
C ASP A 71 -1.90 -7.62 -5.31
N HIS A 72 -1.06 -7.42 -6.33
CA HIS A 72 -1.41 -7.67 -7.73
C HIS A 72 -1.84 -9.12 -8.00
N ASN A 73 -1.27 -10.07 -7.25
CA ASN A 73 -1.56 -11.49 -7.38
C ASN A 73 -2.81 -11.93 -6.59
N GLY A 74 -3.43 -11.04 -5.81
CA GLY A 74 -4.55 -11.36 -4.95
C GLY A 74 -4.18 -12.41 -3.89
N ALA A 75 -2.98 -12.29 -3.32
CA ALA A 75 -2.48 -13.15 -2.25
C ALA A 75 -3.30 -13.01 -0.97
N THR A 76 -4.04 -11.92 -0.82
CA THR A 76 -5.06 -11.73 0.21
C THR A 76 -6.48 -11.73 -0.38
N GLY A 77 -7.48 -11.92 0.48
CA GLY A 77 -8.88 -11.87 0.07
C GLY A 77 -9.79 -11.71 1.29
N PHE A 78 -10.62 -10.68 1.27
CA PHE A 78 -11.49 -10.31 2.39
C PHE A 78 -12.99 -10.39 2.06
N GLY A 79 -13.32 -10.72 0.82
CA GLY A 79 -14.68 -10.84 0.31
C GLY A 79 -14.74 -10.63 -1.20
N ASN A 80 -15.93 -10.71 -1.78
CA ASN A 80 -16.16 -10.47 -3.21
C ASN A 80 -17.38 -9.58 -3.46
N LEU A 81 -17.20 -8.51 -4.24
CA LEU A 81 -18.28 -7.56 -4.57
C LEU A 81 -19.43 -8.14 -5.39
N TYR A 82 -19.22 -9.26 -6.07
CA TYR A 82 -20.28 -9.93 -6.79
C TYR A 82 -21.25 -10.68 -5.87
N THR A 83 -20.89 -10.88 -4.60
CA THR A 83 -21.71 -11.64 -3.64
C THR A 83 -22.00 -10.90 -2.33
N GLN A 84 -21.28 -9.83 -2.03
CA GLN A 84 -21.39 -9.08 -0.77
C GLN A 84 -21.33 -7.58 -1.04
N SER A 85 -21.97 -6.76 -0.19
CA SER A 85 -21.83 -5.31 -0.28
C SER A 85 -20.43 -4.86 0.14
N LEU A 86 -19.98 -3.71 -0.37
CA LEU A 86 -18.72 -3.07 0.05
C LEU A 86 -18.65 -2.90 1.58
N GLU A 87 -19.76 -2.50 2.20
CA GLU A 87 -19.86 -2.27 3.64
C GLU A 87 -19.69 -3.56 4.44
N ASP A 88 -20.33 -4.65 4.01
CA ASP A 88 -20.21 -5.96 4.66
C ASP A 88 -18.78 -6.49 4.58
N ILE A 89 -18.13 -6.36 3.42
CA ILE A 89 -16.74 -6.77 3.24
C ILE A 89 -15.82 -5.94 4.14
N TRP A 90 -15.96 -4.61 4.12
CA TRP A 90 -15.13 -3.69 4.90
C TRP A 90 -15.27 -3.94 6.41
N ASN A 91 -16.49 -4.21 6.87
CA ASN A 91 -16.79 -4.46 8.28
C ASN A 91 -16.66 -5.94 8.67
N SER A 92 -16.29 -6.83 7.74
CA SER A 92 -16.07 -8.24 8.06
C SER A 92 -15.00 -8.40 9.15
N PRO A 93 -15.15 -9.39 10.06
CA PRO A 93 -14.16 -9.64 11.11
C PRO A 93 -12.74 -9.82 10.54
N ALA A 94 -12.60 -10.61 9.47
CA ALA A 94 -11.32 -10.87 8.83
C ALA A 94 -10.64 -9.60 8.31
N TYR A 95 -11.38 -8.69 7.66
CA TYR A 95 -10.79 -7.46 7.14
C TYR A 95 -10.48 -6.46 8.26
N ARG A 96 -11.33 -6.36 9.28
CA ARG A 96 -11.07 -5.54 10.47
C ARG A 96 -9.83 -6.02 11.21
N ASP A 97 -9.68 -7.32 11.43
CA ASP A 97 -8.53 -7.90 12.11
C ASP A 97 -7.23 -7.68 11.34
N PHE A 98 -7.27 -7.79 10.02
CA PHE A 98 -6.14 -7.43 9.16
C PHE A 98 -5.73 -5.96 9.34
N ARG A 99 -6.69 -5.03 9.23
CA ARG A 99 -6.42 -3.59 9.33
C ARG A 99 -5.93 -3.20 10.74
N CYS A 100 -6.54 -3.75 11.79
CA CYS A 100 -6.09 -3.56 13.17
C CYS A 100 -4.70 -4.13 13.41
N GLY A 101 -4.43 -5.35 12.93
CA GLY A 101 -3.13 -5.99 13.04
C GLY A 101 -2.02 -5.13 12.45
N VAL A 102 -2.20 -4.59 11.25
CA VAL A 102 -1.20 -3.69 10.64
C VAL A 102 -1.01 -2.42 11.48
N ARG A 103 -2.09 -1.79 11.97
CA ARG A 103 -2.04 -0.57 12.82
C ARG A 103 -1.36 -0.79 14.17
N GLU A 104 -1.38 -2.03 14.66
CA GLU A 104 -0.73 -2.47 15.90
C GLU A 104 0.71 -2.95 15.70
N GLY A 105 1.22 -2.97 14.47
CA GLY A 105 2.57 -3.44 14.17
C GLY A 105 2.68 -4.96 14.05
N ARG A 106 1.55 -5.64 13.79
CA ARG A 106 1.44 -7.06 13.48
C ARG A 106 1.00 -7.25 12.02
N PRO A 107 1.85 -6.86 11.03
CA PRO A 107 1.47 -6.93 9.63
C PRO A 107 1.24 -8.38 9.18
N ALA A 108 0.26 -8.57 8.29
CA ALA A 108 0.03 -9.87 7.67
C ALA A 108 1.24 -10.30 6.82
N PRO A 109 1.41 -11.61 6.53
CA PRO A 109 2.55 -12.11 5.78
C PRO A 109 2.78 -11.44 4.42
N PHE A 110 1.70 -11.10 3.71
CA PHE A 110 1.79 -10.31 2.47
C PHE A 110 2.47 -8.96 2.72
N CYS A 111 1.99 -8.18 3.68
CA CYS A 111 2.57 -6.88 4.03
C CYS A 111 4.04 -7.02 4.42
N ALA A 112 4.38 -8.01 5.25
CA ALA A 112 5.74 -8.19 5.75
C ALA A 112 6.73 -8.70 4.68
N ARG A 113 6.28 -9.36 3.61
CA ARG A 113 7.22 -10.01 2.66
C ARG A 113 7.19 -9.43 1.26
N GLU A 114 6.06 -8.88 0.84
CA GLU A 114 5.82 -8.51 -0.55
C GLU A 114 5.42 -7.04 -0.73
N CYS A 115 5.24 -6.29 0.35
CA CYS A 115 4.94 -4.86 0.27
C CYS A 115 6.07 -4.10 -0.44
N LEU A 116 5.69 -3.29 -1.43
CA LEU A 116 6.63 -2.44 -2.18
C LEU A 116 6.75 -1.04 -1.60
N LEU A 117 6.06 -0.72 -0.50
CA LEU A 117 6.05 0.62 0.11
C LEU A 117 6.97 0.73 1.33
N TYR A 118 7.02 -0.31 2.18
CA TYR A 118 7.74 -0.36 3.46
C TYR A 118 8.81 -1.46 3.44
#